data_AF-A0A1H7K976-F1
#
_entry.id   AF-A0A1H7K976-F1
#
_cell.length_a   1.000
_cell.length_b   1.000
_cell.length_c   1.000
_cell.angle_alpha   90.00
_cell.angle_beta   90.00
_cell.angle_gamma   90.00
#
_symmetry.space_group_name_H-M   'P 1'
#
loop_
_entity.id
_entity.type
_entity.pdbx_description
1 polymer ?
#
loop_
_entity_poly.entity_id
_entity_poly.type
_entity_poly.pdbx_seq_one_letter_code
_entity_poly.pdbx_strand_id
1 'polypeptide(L)' 'MNPEVVAKLNAAAGKALADPKAQEQLKTLGVLPNFSTPAEFAARIAADRAVYAEIVAKANLTFQ' A
#
# COMPACT_ATOMS: atom_id res chain seq x y z
N MET A 1 14.88 -9.56 -1.88
CA MET A 1 14.47 -9.38 -0.47
C MET A 1 14.12 -10.75 0.11
N ASN A 2 14.47 -11.05 1.36
CA ASN A 2 14.20 -12.38 1.93
C ASN A 2 12.68 -12.54 2.24
N PRO A 3 12.00 -13.58 1.71
CA PRO A 3 10.56 -13.78 1.90
C PRO A 3 10.14 -13.91 3.38
N GLU A 4 11.00 -14.45 4.24
CA GLU A 4 10.71 -14.56 5.67
C GLU A 4 10.61 -13.19 6.35
N VAL A 5 11.46 -12.25 5.93
CA VAL A 5 11.46 -10.88 6.46
C VAL A 5 10.17 -10.17 6.02
N VAL A 6 9.75 -10.37 4.76
CA VAL A 6 8.50 -9.81 4.24
C VAL A 6 7.29 -10.36 4.99
N ALA A 7 7.26 -11.66 5.26
CA ALA A 7 6.18 -12.29 6.03
C ALA A 7 6.10 -11.72 7.47
N LYS A 8 7.24 -11.56 8.15
CA LYS A 8 7.29 -10.98 9.51
C LYS A 8 6.79 -9.54 9.53
N LEU A 9 7.21 -8.71 8.56
CA LEU A 9 6.76 -7.33 8.43
C LEU A 9 5.26 -7.23 8.15
N ASN A 10 4.74 -8.05 7.23
CA ASN A 10 3.31 -8.05 6.91
C ASN A 10 2.47 -8.46 8.14
N ALA A 11 2.91 -9.48 8.89
CA ALA A 11 2.24 -9.89 10.12
C ALA A 11 2.26 -8.78 11.20
N ALA A 12 3.38 -8.08 11.36
CA ALA A 12 3.49 -6.95 12.29
C ALA A 12 2.58 -5.78 11.88
N ALA A 13 2.52 -5.47 10.58
CA ALA A 13 1.63 -4.43 10.05
C ALA A 13 0.15 -4.79 10.29
N GLY A 14 -0.24 -6.05 10.08
CA GLY A 14 -1.60 -6.52 10.37
C GLY A 14 -1.98 -6.35 11.84
N LYS A 15 -1.06 -6.67 12.77
CA LYS A 15 -1.27 -6.44 14.20
C LYS A 15 -1.42 -4.96 14.54
N ALA A 16 -0.59 -4.09 13.97
CA ALA A 16 -0.68 -2.65 14.20
C ALA A 16 -2.00 -2.06 13.67
N LEU A 17 -2.49 -2.54 12.53
CA LEU A 17 -3.77 -2.11 11.95
C LEU A 17 -5.00 -2.68 12.68
N ALA A 18 -4.82 -3.73 13.48
CA ALA A 18 -5.86 -4.28 14.35
C ALA A 18 -5.95 -3.56 15.70
N ASP A 19 -4.98 -2.70 16.04
CA ASP A 19 -5.00 -1.91 17.26
C ASP A 19 -6.14 -0.86 17.20
N PRO A 20 -7.09 -0.85 18.14
CA PRO A 20 -8.24 0.05 18.10
C PRO A 20 -7.86 1.54 18.12
N LYS A 21 -6.79 1.90 18.83
CA LYS A 21 -6.29 3.28 18.90
C LYS A 21 -5.66 3.69 17.58
N ALA A 22 -4.93 2.78 16.92
CA ALA A 22 -4.42 3.02 15.58
C ALA A 22 -5.56 3.19 14.56
N GLN A 23 -6.59 2.34 14.64
CA GLN A 23 -7.77 2.45 13.78
C GLN A 23 -8.54 3.76 13.99
N GLU A 24 -8.70 4.20 15.23
CA GLU A 24 -9.34 5.47 15.54
C GLU A 24 -8.56 6.65 14.94
N GLN A 25 -7.23 6.67 15.11
CA GLN A 25 -6.38 7.71 14.50
C GLN A 25 -6.42 7.70 12.98
N LEU A 26 -6.41 6.53 12.34
CA LEU A 26 -6.54 6.44 10.88
C LEU A 26 -7.90 6.97 10.41
N LYS A 27 -8.98 6.66 11.15
CA LYS A 27 -10.31 7.20 10.85
C LYS A 27 -10.38 8.71 11.00
N THR A 28 -9.76 9.31 12.02
CA THR A 28 -9.76 10.78 12.17
C THR A 28 -9.00 11.48 11.05
N LEU A 29 -8.00 10.82 10.45
CA LEU A 29 -7.29 11.28 9.27
C LEU A 29 -8.04 11.02 7.95
N GLY A 30 -9.23 10.42 8.00
CA GLY A 30 -10.01 10.05 6.81
C GLY A 30 -9.42 8.85 6.04
N VAL A 31 -8.50 8.09 6.66
CA VAL A 31 -7.86 6.92 6.06
C VAL A 31 -8.72 5.68 6.33
N LEU A 32 -9.05 4.95 5.26
CA LEU A 32 -9.65 3.63 5.35
C LEU A 32 -8.52 2.58 5.34
N PRO A 33 -8.21 1.93 6.48
CA PRO A 33 -7.19 0.89 6.50
C PRO A 33 -7.64 -0.31 5.67
N ASN A 34 -6.87 -0.61 4.62
CA ASN A 34 -7.04 -1.82 3.81
C ASN A 34 -5.81 -2.70 3.95
N PHE A 35 -5.91 -3.74 4.79
CA PHE A 35 -4.86 -4.73 4.94
C PHE A 35 -5.02 -5.81 3.87
N SER A 36 -3.92 -6.17 3.20
CA SER A 36 -3.88 -7.23 2.19
C SER A 36 -2.61 -8.06 2.33
N THR A 37 -2.56 -9.20 1.63
CA THR A 37 -1.34 -10.00 1.55
C THR A 37 -0.24 -9.26 0.78
N PRO A 38 1.04 -9.65 0.94
CA PRO A 38 2.13 -9.07 0.16
C PRO A 38 1.96 -9.24 -1.35
N ALA A 39 1.41 -10.38 -1.78
CA ALA A 39 1.19 -10.67 -3.20
C ALA A 39 0.11 -9.77 -3.79
N GLU A 40 -1.02 -9.59 -3.09
CA GLU A 40 -2.09 -8.69 -3.51
C GLU A 40 -1.59 -7.23 -3.54
N PHE A 41 -0.79 -6.82 -2.56
CA PHE A 41 -0.22 -5.48 -2.53
C PHE A 41 0.75 -5.25 -3.70
N ALA A 42 1.60 -6.23 -4.01
CA ALA A 42 2.48 -6.17 -5.17
C ALA A 42 1.69 -6.10 -6.50
N ALA A 43 0.62 -6.88 -6.63
CA ALA A 43 -0.26 -6.85 -7.79
C ALA A 43 -0.92 -5.47 -7.96
N ARG A 44 -1.40 -4.85 -6.87
CA ARG A 44 -1.94 -3.50 -6.89
C ARG A 44 -0.91 -2.47 -7.33
N ILE A 45 0.31 -2.51 -6.78
CA ILE A 45 1.39 -1.60 -7.20
C ILE A 45 1.67 -1.74 -8.70
N ALA A 46 1.70 -2.96 -9.23
CA ALA A 46 1.93 -3.19 -10.65
C ALA A 46 0.79 -2.60 -11.51
N ALA A 47 -0.45 -2.80 -11.10
CA ALA A 47 -1.63 -2.24 -11.78
C ALA A 47 -1.62 -0.70 -11.74
N ASP A 48 -1.41 -0.11 -10.56
CA ASP A 48 -1.37 1.35 -10.38
C ASP A 48 -0.24 1.95 -11.23
N ARG A 49 0.95 1.33 -11.21
CA ARG A 49 2.08 1.77 -12.05
C ARG A 49 1.75 1.77 -13.53
N ALA A 50 1.06 0.75 -14.03
CA ALA A 50 0.68 0.69 -15.44
C ALA A 50 -0.25 1.86 -15.82
N VAL A 51 -1.27 2.12 -14.99
CA VAL A 51 -2.21 3.23 -15.20
C VAL A 51 -1.50 4.57 -15.16
N TYR A 52 -0.68 4.82 -14.14
CA TYR A 52 0.02 6.10 -14.00
C TYR A 52 1.09 6.30 -15.08
N ALA A 53 1.79 5.24 -15.50
CA ALA A 53 2.74 5.33 -16.61
C ALA A 53 2.06 5.75 -17.91
N GLU A 54 0.88 5.19 -18.20
CA GLU A 54 0.08 5.58 -19.36
C GLU A 54 -0.35 7.05 -19.29
N ILE A 55 -0.81 7.51 -18.11
CA ILE A 55 -1.20 8.91 -17.89
C ILE A 55 -0.01 9.85 -18.12
N VAL A 56 1.14 9.54 -17.52
CA VAL A 56 2.37 10.36 -17.65
C VAL A 56 2.79 10.47 -19.12
N ALA A 57 2.76 9.35 -19.85
CA ALA A 57 3.11 9.34 -21.28
C ALA A 57 2.10 10.15 -22.11
N LYS A 58 0.79 9.98 -21.89
CA LYS A 58 -0.26 10.70 -22.62
C LYS A 58 -0.29 12.20 -22.34
N ALA A 59 -0.03 12.58 -21.08
CA ALA A 59 -0.04 13.97 -20.65
C ALA A 59 1.33 14.67 -20.81
N ASN A 60 2.34 13.96 -21.32
CA ASN A 60 3.71 14.45 -21.49
C ASN A 60 4.29 15.14 -20.23
N LEU A 61 4.02 14.53 -19.06
CA LEU A 61 4.41 15.07 -17.77
C LEU A 61 5.88 14.76 -17.50
N THR A 62 6.63 15.77 -17.05
CA THR A 62 7.99 15.63 -16.55
C THR A 62 8.05 16.12 -15.11
N PHE A 63 8.75 15.37 -14.26
CA PHE A 63 8.98 15.75 -12.87
C PHE A 63 10.29 16.54 -12.81
N GLN A 64 10.29 17.67 -12.08
CA GLN A 64 11.50 18.47 -11.81
C GLN A 64 12.31 17.87 -10.66
#